data_AF-A0A3D3W163-F1
#
_entry.id   AF-A0A3D3W163-F1
#
_cell.length_a   1.000
_cell.length_b   1.000
_cell.length_c   1.000
_cell.angle_alpha   90.00
_cell.angle_beta   90.00
_cell.angle_gamma   90.00
#
_symmetry.space_group_name_H-M   'P 1'
#
loop_
_entity.id
_entity.type
_entity.pdbx_description
1 polymer ?
#
loop_
_entity_poly.entity_id
_entity_poly.type
_entity_poly.pdbx_seq_one_letter_code
_entity_poly.pdbx_strand_id
1 'polypeptide(L)'
;ECQVLDSFGLEGENNECGGIYSIARPAVNACFPPLSWQTYDIDFTAAQYEGDRKVKNSRVTIRHNGIVIHDNLELPKGTPGKNPEGPGPDVIYLQGHGNPVAYRNIWVVRK
;
A
#
# COMPACT_ATOMS: atom_id res chain seq x y z
N GLU A 1 -4.59 -2.43 0.01
CA GLU A 1 -3.87 -2.26 -1.27
C GLU A 1 -3.31 -0.86 -1.32
N CYS A 2 -1.99 -0.72 -1.36
CA CYS A 2 -1.35 0.52 -1.79
C CYS A 2 -1.37 0.53 -3.31
N GLN A 3 -2.02 1.52 -3.90
CA GLN A 3 -2.22 1.61 -5.34
C GLN A 3 -0.90 1.84 -6.09
N VAL A 4 -0.72 1.12 -7.20
CA VAL A 4 0.38 1.31 -8.16
C VAL A 4 -0.24 1.61 -9.52
N LEU A 5 -0.26 2.90 -9.87
CA LEU A 5 -0.83 3.40 -11.13
C LEU A 5 0.12 4.45 -11.73
N ASP A 6 -0.02 4.68 -13.03
CA ASP A 6 0.52 5.90 -13.62
C ASP A 6 -0.39 7.07 -13.24
N SER A 7 0.06 7.87 -12.28
CA SER A 7 -0.68 9.03 -11.76
C SER A 7 0.17 10.30 -11.84
N PHE A 8 1.17 10.34 -12.72
CA PHE A 8 1.98 11.54 -12.90
C PHE A 8 1.12 12.72 -13.36
N GLY A 9 1.12 13.81 -12.58
CA GLY A 9 0.32 15.01 -12.86
C GLY A 9 -1.15 14.92 -12.42
N LEU A 10 -1.57 13.85 -11.73
CA LEU A 10 -2.91 13.72 -11.14
C LEU A 10 -2.98 14.27 -9.70
N GLU A 11 -4.18 14.30 -9.12
CA GLU A 11 -4.46 14.94 -7.83
C GLU A 11 -3.99 14.13 -6.60
N GLY A 12 -3.70 12.83 -6.75
CA GLY A 12 -3.40 11.94 -5.63
C GLY A 12 -4.67 11.56 -4.87
N GLU A 13 -5.63 10.94 -5.55
CA GLU A 13 -6.84 10.41 -4.95
C GLU A 13 -6.63 9.02 -4.30
N ASN A 14 -7.64 8.53 -3.56
CA ASN A 14 -7.52 7.25 -2.82
C ASN A 14 -7.42 6.01 -3.71
N ASN A 15 -7.80 6.15 -4.99
CA ASN A 15 -7.72 5.14 -6.04
C ASN A 15 -6.62 5.45 -7.08
N GLU A 16 -5.74 6.41 -6.79
CA GLU A 16 -4.57 6.76 -7.59
C GLU A 16 -3.28 6.29 -6.91
N CYS A 17 -2.14 6.40 -7.59
CA CYS A 17 -0.85 5.88 -7.12
C CYS A 17 -0.49 6.38 -5.71
N GLY A 18 -0.11 5.44 -4.84
CA GLY A 18 0.17 5.71 -3.44
C GLY A 18 -1.08 5.80 -2.56
N GLY A 19 -2.29 5.91 -3.11
CA GLY A 19 -3.53 5.81 -2.35
C GLY A 19 -3.71 4.45 -1.70
N ILE A 20 -4.32 4.43 -0.51
CA ILE A 20 -4.87 3.19 0.04
C ILE A 20 -6.30 3.09 -0.48
N TYR A 21 -6.54 2.13 -1.38
CA TYR A 21 -7.80 2.01 -2.12
C TYR A 21 -9.03 2.17 -1.24
N SER A 22 -9.87 3.18 -1.52
CA SER A 22 -11.10 3.50 -0.77
C SER A 22 -10.94 3.85 0.72
N ILE A 23 -9.70 4.00 1.23
CA ILE A 23 -9.41 4.26 2.64
C ILE A 23 -8.75 5.64 2.80
N ALA A 24 -7.69 5.94 2.07
CA ALA A 24 -6.93 7.17 2.26
C ALA A 24 -6.25 7.63 0.97
N ARG A 25 -6.30 8.95 0.73
CA ARG A 25 -5.46 9.62 -0.27
C ARG A 25 -4.01 9.70 0.25
N PRO A 26 -2.99 9.61 -0.62
CA PRO A 26 -1.64 9.98 -0.22
C PRO A 26 -1.60 11.46 0.19
N ALA A 27 -0.75 11.82 1.16
CA ALA A 27 -0.56 13.21 1.57
C ALA A 27 -0.04 14.10 0.42
N VAL A 28 0.71 13.51 -0.50
CA VAL A 28 1.23 14.17 -1.70
C VAL A 28 1.35 13.14 -2.83
N ASN A 29 1.02 13.55 -4.06
CA ASN A 29 1.36 12.78 -5.24
C ASN A 29 2.87 12.89 -5.51
N ALA A 30 3.60 11.82 -5.21
CA ALA A 30 5.05 11.74 -5.34
C ALA A 30 5.52 11.06 -6.64
N CYS A 31 4.64 10.84 -7.62
CA CYS A 31 4.99 10.13 -8.85
C CYS A 31 6.02 10.89 -9.68
N PHE A 32 7.03 10.18 -10.18
CA PHE A 32 7.82 10.62 -11.33
C PHE A 32 7.09 10.37 -12.66
N PRO A 33 7.53 10.98 -13.78
CA PRO A 33 6.97 10.74 -15.10
C PRO A 33 6.98 9.26 -15.52
N PRO A 34 6.13 8.85 -16.48
CA PRO A 34 6.06 7.48 -16.96
C PRO A 34 7.41 6.93 -17.40
N LEU A 35 7.59 5.60 -17.27
CA LEU A 35 8.83 4.87 -17.56
C LEU A 35 10.01 5.19 -16.62
N SER A 36 9.79 6.03 -15.61
CA SER A 36 10.73 6.21 -14.49
C SER A 36 10.50 5.15 -13.41
N TRP A 37 11.59 4.71 -12.78
CA TRP A 37 11.47 3.86 -11.61
C TRP A 37 10.90 4.63 -10.43
N GLN A 38 9.83 4.09 -9.84
CA GLN A 38 9.27 4.53 -8.58
C GLN A 38 9.79 3.62 -7.46
N THR A 39 10.00 4.16 -6.25
CA THR A 39 10.38 3.37 -5.08
C THR A 39 9.33 3.45 -3.98
N TYR A 40 9.10 2.33 -3.31
CA TYR A 40 8.26 2.26 -2.12
C TYR A 40 9.07 1.71 -0.95
N ASP A 41 9.06 2.42 0.17
CA ASP A 41 9.49 1.92 1.47
C ASP A 41 8.26 1.82 2.38
N ILE A 42 7.96 0.63 2.87
CA ILE A 42 6.72 0.33 3.60
C ILE A 42 7.07 -0.27 4.97
N ASP A 43 6.72 0.43 6.03
CA ASP A 43 6.67 -0.11 7.39
C ASP A 43 5.23 -0.50 7.71
N PHE A 44 4.96 -1.80 7.81
CA PHE A 44 3.65 -2.36 8.08
C PHE A 44 3.61 -3.04 9.44
N THR A 45 2.60 -2.70 10.24
CA THR A 45 2.27 -3.36 11.49
C THR A 45 0.95 -4.10 11.31
N ALA A 46 0.98 -5.43 11.39
CA ALA A 46 -0.20 -6.27 11.21
C ALA A 46 -1.29 -5.98 12.27
N ALA A 47 -2.54 -6.22 11.90
CA ALA A 47 -3.67 -6.19 12.81
C ALA A 47 -3.50 -7.27 13.90
N GLN A 48 -4.05 -7.02 15.09
CA GLN A 48 -4.02 -7.97 16.20
C GLN A 48 -5.37 -8.64 16.35
N TYR A 49 -5.34 -9.94 16.67
CA TYR A 49 -6.51 -10.79 16.80
C TYR A 49 -6.46 -11.58 18.11
N GLU A 50 -7.63 -11.82 18.70
CA GLU A 50 -7.86 -12.79 19.76
C GLU A 50 -8.79 -13.89 19.21
N GLY A 51 -8.20 -15.03 18.84
CA GLY A 51 -8.88 -16.00 17.97
C GLY A 51 -9.20 -15.36 16.62
N ASP A 52 -10.47 -15.39 16.21
CA ASP A 52 -10.94 -14.76 14.96
C ASP A 52 -11.39 -13.30 15.15
N ARG A 53 -11.38 -12.79 16.39
CA ARG A 53 -11.85 -11.45 16.70
C ARG A 53 -10.72 -10.44 16.55
N LYS A 54 -10.84 -9.50 15.60
CA LYS A 54 -9.91 -8.38 15.48
C LYS A 54 -10.00 -7.46 16.71
N VAL A 55 -8.86 -7.17 17.34
CA VAL A 55 -8.75 -6.31 18.54
C VAL A 55 -7.97 -5.03 18.29
N LYS A 56 -7.11 -5.00 17.27
CA LYS A 56 -6.38 -3.79 16.86
C LYS A 56 -6.23 -3.77 15.34
N ASN A 57 -6.50 -2.62 14.73
CA ASN A 57 -6.30 -2.42 13.30
C ASN A 57 -4.82 -2.47 12.93
N SER A 58 -4.56 -2.83 11.67
CA SER A 58 -3.23 -2.72 11.09
C SER A 58 -2.86 -1.25 10.91
N ARG A 59 -1.55 -0.98 10.84
CA ARG A 59 -1.01 0.37 10.60
C ARG A 59 0.08 0.34 9.56
N VAL A 60 0.22 1.42 8.81
CA VAL A 60 1.24 1.51 7.77
C VAL A 60 1.87 2.91 7.71
N THR A 61 3.19 2.95 7.53
CA THR A 61 3.92 4.13 7.06
C THR A 61 4.47 3.81 5.68
N ILE A 62 4.21 4.68 4.71
CA ILE A 62 4.65 4.50 3.32
C ILE A 62 5.42 5.73 2.88
N ARG A 63 6.62 5.49 2.35
CA ARG A 63 7.35 6.47 1.55
C ARG A 63 7.28 6.08 0.09
N HIS A 64 6.99 7.05 -0.76
CA HIS A 64 7.04 6.94 -2.20
C HIS A 64 8.13 7.90 -2.71
N ASN A 65 9.16 7.37 -3.36
CA ASN A 65 10.34 8.13 -3.80
C ASN A 65 11.02 8.91 -2.66
N GLY A 66 11.09 8.30 -1.47
CA GLY A 66 11.67 8.89 -0.26
C GLY A 66 10.75 9.87 0.49
N ILE A 67 9.63 10.27 -0.10
CA ILE A 67 8.65 11.21 0.48
C ILE A 67 7.61 10.41 1.25
N VAL A 68 7.35 10.77 2.51
CA VAL A 68 6.29 10.16 3.32
C VAL A 68 4.93 10.55 2.74
N ILE A 69 4.16 9.56 2.28
CA ILE A 69 2.81 9.76 1.71
C ILE A 69 1.71 9.23 2.64
N HIS A 70 2.05 8.33 3.56
CA HIS A 70 1.20 7.89 4.67
C HIS A 70 2.09 7.78 5.91
N ASP A 71 1.69 8.43 7.00
CA ASP A 71 2.43 8.42 8.27
C ASP A 71 1.62 7.73 9.36
N ASN A 72 2.09 6.55 9.80
CA ASN A 72 1.45 5.71 10.82
C ASN A 72 -0.09 5.58 10.66
N LEU A 73 -0.54 5.49 9.40
CA LEU A 73 -1.94 5.46 9.02
C LEU A 73 -2.60 4.19 9.56
N GLU A 74 -3.75 4.36 10.22
CA GLU A 74 -4.59 3.24 10.63
C GLU A 74 -5.42 2.69 9.46
N LEU A 75 -5.45 1.37 9.32
CA LEU A 75 -6.21 0.68 8.28
C LEU A 75 -7.40 -0.05 8.94
N PRO A 76 -8.62 0.52 8.90
CA PRO A 76 -9.76 -0.02 9.65
C PRO A 76 -10.30 -1.33 9.05
N LYS A 77 -9.98 -1.61 7.78
CA LYS A 77 -10.47 -2.76 7.02
C LYS A 77 -9.48 -3.14 5.92
N GLY A 78 -9.56 -4.39 5.45
CA GLY A 78 -8.92 -4.81 4.22
C GLY A 78 -9.53 -4.15 2.99
N THR A 79 -8.76 -4.05 1.91
CA THR A 79 -9.25 -3.66 0.59
C THR A 79 -9.68 -4.92 -0.18
N PRO A 80 -10.61 -4.83 -1.13
CA PRO A 80 -10.94 -5.96 -2.01
C PRO A 80 -9.73 -6.35 -2.90
N GLY A 81 -9.86 -7.44 -3.65
CA GLY A 81 -8.89 -7.84 -4.69
C GLY A 81 -7.90 -8.95 -4.29
N LYS A 82 -7.87 -9.37 -3.02
CA LYS A 82 -7.11 -10.54 -2.55
C LYS A 82 -7.81 -11.19 -1.33
N ASN A 83 -7.09 -12.04 -0.61
CA ASN A 83 -7.56 -12.70 0.62
C ASN A 83 -8.19 -11.68 1.58
N PRO A 84 -9.25 -12.06 2.31
CA PRO A 84 -9.80 -11.21 3.35
C PRO A 84 -8.78 -11.01 4.49
N GLU A 85 -8.87 -9.88 5.18
CA GLU A 85 -8.09 -9.62 6.40
C GLU A 85 -8.42 -10.67 7.46
N GLY A 86 -7.42 -11.28 8.07
CA GLY A 86 -7.61 -12.35 9.05
C GLY A 86 -6.41 -12.56 9.98
N PRO A 87 -6.52 -13.48 10.95
CA PRO A 87 -5.44 -13.80 11.86
C PRO A 87 -4.30 -14.54 11.15
N GLY A 88 -3.06 -14.22 11.56
CA GLY A 88 -1.85 -14.91 11.09
C GLY A 88 -1.11 -14.18 9.95
N PRO A 89 0.02 -14.74 9.51
CA PRO A 89 0.81 -14.18 8.41
C PRO A 89 0.11 -14.39 7.05
N ASP A 90 0.33 -13.46 6.12
CA ASP A 90 -0.05 -13.58 4.71
C ASP A 90 1.11 -13.11 3.81
N VAL A 91 0.90 -13.13 2.50
CA VAL A 91 1.89 -12.83 1.48
C VAL A 91 1.86 -11.37 1.04
N ILE A 92 2.97 -10.89 0.49
CA ILE A 92 2.94 -9.72 -0.38
C ILE A 92 2.36 -10.13 -1.73
N TYR A 93 1.31 -9.45 -2.16
CA TYR A 93 0.64 -9.69 -3.43
C TYR A 93 0.82 -8.50 -4.36
N LEU A 94 1.42 -8.73 -5.53
CA LEU A 94 1.50 -7.75 -6.61
C LEU A 94 0.34 -8.01 -7.56
N GLN A 95 -0.59 -7.06 -7.63
CA GLN A 95 -1.78 -7.20 -8.46
C GLN A 95 -1.43 -7.08 -9.95
N GLY A 96 -1.96 -8.01 -10.77
CA GLY A 96 -1.98 -7.88 -12.22
C GLY A 96 -3.33 -7.37 -12.70
N HIS A 97 -3.40 -6.11 -13.13
CA HIS A 97 -4.65 -5.45 -13.53
C HIS A 97 -4.74 -5.23 -15.07
N GLY A 98 -4.22 -6.18 -15.86
CA GLY A 98 -4.25 -6.12 -17.34
C GLY A 98 -3.27 -5.15 -17.98
N ASN A 99 -2.63 -4.26 -17.23
CA ASN A 99 -1.56 -3.38 -17.69
C ASN A 99 -0.18 -3.96 -17.33
N PRO A 100 0.78 -4.00 -18.27
CA PRO A 100 2.14 -4.45 -17.98
C PRO A 100 2.84 -3.48 -17.00
N VAL A 101 3.32 -4.02 -15.89
CA VAL A 101 4.16 -3.33 -14.90
C VAL A 101 5.38 -4.20 -14.61
N ALA A 102 6.56 -3.60 -14.58
CA ALA A 102 7.80 -4.27 -14.23
C ALA A 102 8.22 -3.92 -12.80
N TYR A 103 8.64 -4.93 -12.05
CA TYR A 103 9.14 -4.77 -10.68
C TYR A 103 10.60 -5.22 -10.59
N ARG A 104 11.36 -4.59 -9.69
CA ARG A 104 12.72 -4.98 -9.32
C ARG A 104 12.95 -4.68 -7.85
N ASN A 105 14.04 -5.21 -7.28
CA ASN A 105 14.52 -4.78 -5.96
C ASN A 105 13.46 -4.92 -4.86
N ILE A 106 12.80 -6.09 -4.79
CA ILE A 106 11.82 -6.40 -3.75
C ILE A 106 12.48 -7.29 -2.70
N TRP A 107 12.50 -6.82 -1.46
CA TRP A 107 12.90 -7.60 -0.29
C TRP A 107 11.96 -7.28 0.87
N VAL A 108 11.94 -8.19 1.85
CA VAL A 108 11.12 -8.05 3.06
C VAL A 108 12.00 -8.38 4.24
N VAL A 109 11.94 -7.54 5.27
CA VAL A 109 12.58 -7.79 6.56
C VAL A 109 11.49 -7.81 7.61
N ARG A 110 11.53 -8.81 8.48
CA ARG A 110 10.57 -8.90 9.60
C ARG A 110 10.85 -7.74 10.56
N LYS A 111 9.78 -7.06 10.97
CA LYS A 111 9.80 -6.04 12.03
C LYS A 111 10.04 -6.66 13.40
#